data_AF-A0A932RDT8-F1
#
_entry.id   AF-A0A932RDT8-F1
#
_cell.length_a   1.000
_cell.length_b   1.000
_cell.length_c   1.000
_cell.angle_alpha   90.00
_cell.angle_beta   90.00
_cell.angle_gamma   90.00
#
_symmetry.space_group_name_H-M   'P 1'
#
loop_
_entity.id
_entity.type
_entity.pdbx_description
1 polymer ?
#
loop_
_entity_poly.entity_id
_entity_poly.type
_entity_poly.pdbx_seq_one_letter_code
_entity_poly.pdbx_strand_id
1 'polypeptide(L)'
;MARKPIVKIDCVEVWRQISNYLDNEVEPELRAVMAAHFKDCAHCSAILDGTRNVVKLIGDGKAFEIPAPVSQRFYVKLDQHLAAPRPKKRGR
;
A
#
# COMPACT_ATOMS: atom_id res chain seq x y z
N MET A 1 -21.24 -29.06 9.40
CA MET A 1 -20.05 -28.19 9.25
C MET A 1 -20.03 -27.64 7.82
N ALA A 2 -20.60 -26.46 7.59
CA ALA A 2 -20.67 -25.86 6.27
C ALA A 2 -19.29 -25.30 5.89
N ARG A 3 -18.66 -25.87 4.87
CA ARG A 3 -17.34 -25.46 4.37
C ARG A 3 -17.53 -24.15 3.59
N LYS A 4 -17.07 -23.04 4.17
CA LYS A 4 -17.08 -21.69 3.58
C LYS A 4 -16.39 -21.73 2.20
N PRO A 5 -16.98 -21.21 1.12
CA PRO A 5 -16.36 -21.29 -0.20
C PRO A 5 -15.10 -20.43 -0.21
N ILE A 6 -13.96 -21.07 -0.41
CA ILE A 6 -12.68 -20.41 -0.66
C ILE A 6 -12.81 -19.77 -2.03
N VAL A 7 -12.92 -18.44 -2.06
CA VAL A 7 -12.86 -17.67 -3.31
C VAL A 7 -11.44 -17.90 -3.87
N LYS A 8 -11.32 -18.87 -4.79
CA LYS A 8 -10.07 -19.21 -5.47
C LYS A 8 -9.77 -18.12 -6.50
N ILE A 9 -9.11 -17.06 -6.08
CA ILE A 9 -8.34 -16.23 -7.02
C ILE A 9 -7.15 -17.08 -7.50
N ASP A 10 -6.92 -17.11 -8.80
CA ASP A 10 -5.78 -17.80 -9.37
C ASP A 10 -4.49 -16.97 -9.21
N CYS A 11 -3.33 -17.63 -9.31
CA CYS A 11 -2.04 -16.96 -9.16
C CYS A 11 -1.84 -15.87 -10.23
N VAL A 12 -2.35 -16.08 -11.45
CA VAL A 12 -2.16 -15.15 -12.57
C VAL A 12 -2.87 -13.82 -12.30
N GLU A 13 -4.08 -13.88 -11.75
CA GLU A 13 -4.85 -12.71 -11.35
C GLU A 13 -4.22 -12.03 -10.13
N VAL A 14 -3.67 -12.79 -9.18
CA VAL A 14 -2.88 -12.21 -8.09
C VAL A 14 -1.69 -11.41 -8.62
N TRP A 15 -0.97 -11.94 -9.63
CA TRP A 15 0.17 -11.24 -10.22
C TRP A 15 -0.25 -9.99 -11.00
N ARG A 16 -1.38 -10.04 -11.71
CA ARG A 16 -1.93 -8.85 -12.39
C ARG A 16 -2.27 -7.72 -11.43
N GLN A 17 -2.74 -8.08 -10.24
CA GLN A 17 -3.15 -7.12 -9.22
C GLN A 17 -2.05 -6.77 -8.22
N ILE A 18 -0.84 -7.33 -8.35
CA ILE A 18 0.18 -7.24 -7.30
C ILE A 18 0.66 -5.80 -7.05
N SER A 19 0.81 -5.00 -8.11
CA SER A 19 1.19 -3.59 -7.99
C SER A 19 0.08 -2.81 -7.31
N ASN A 20 -1.17 -2.93 -7.81
CA ASN A 20 -2.34 -2.30 -7.21
C ASN A 20 -2.48 -2.70 -5.72
N TYR A 21 -2.16 -3.95 -5.36
CA TYR A 21 -2.18 -4.41 -3.98
C TYR A 21 -1.13 -3.69 -3.11
N LEU A 22 0.09 -3.52 -3.60
CA LEU A 22 1.16 -2.79 -2.91
C LEU A 22 0.83 -1.31 -2.76
N ASP A 23 0.23 -0.71 -3.78
CA ASP A 23 -0.12 0.72 -3.82
C ASP A 23 -1.44 1.04 -3.09
N ASN A 24 -2.14 0.03 -2.57
CA ASN A 24 -3.45 0.13 -1.92
C ASN A 24 -4.59 0.60 -2.85
N GLU A 25 -4.48 0.27 -4.14
CA GLU A 25 -5.44 0.62 -5.20
C GLU A 25 -6.39 -0.54 -5.56
N VAL A 26 -6.38 -1.61 -4.76
CA VAL A 26 -7.35 -2.71 -4.86
C VAL A 26 -8.56 -2.46 -3.97
N GLU A 27 -9.74 -2.84 -4.46
CA GLU A 27 -10.96 -2.83 -3.66
C GLU A 27 -10.81 -3.69 -2.38
N PRO A 28 -11.42 -3.29 -1.25
CA PRO A 28 -11.21 -3.96 0.05
C PRO A 28 -11.49 -5.46 0.03
N GLU A 29 -12.51 -5.88 -0.72
CA GLU A 29 -12.89 -7.29 -0.87
C GLU A 29 -11.81 -8.09 -1.59
N LEU A 30 -11.30 -7.57 -2.72
CA LEU A 30 -10.21 -8.18 -3.47
C LEU A 30 -8.93 -8.23 -2.64
N ARG A 31 -8.64 -7.18 -1.88
CA ARG A 31 -7.49 -7.13 -0.97
C ARG A 31 -7.53 -8.26 0.05
N ALA A 32 -8.70 -8.53 0.64
CA ALA A 32 -8.88 -9.61 1.60
C ALA A 32 -8.67 -10.99 0.96
N VAL A 33 -9.17 -11.19 -0.26
CA VAL A 33 -8.97 -12.43 -1.04
C VAL A 33 -7.50 -12.65 -1.38
N MET A 34 -6.80 -11.62 -1.88
CA MET A 34 -5.36 -11.69 -2.14
C MET A 34 -4.55 -11.95 -0.86
N ALA A 35 -4.89 -11.28 0.24
CA ALA A 35 -4.25 -11.50 1.54
C ALA A 35 -4.43 -12.93 2.07
N ALA A 36 -5.58 -13.56 1.80
CA ALA A 36 -5.78 -14.97 2.09
C ALA A 36 -4.91 -15.85 1.17
N HIS A 37 -4.87 -15.56 -0.13
CA HIS A 37 -4.05 -16.31 -1.10
C HIS A 37 -2.56 -16.29 -0.76
N PHE A 38 -2.01 -15.15 -0.33
CA PHE A 38 -0.60 -15.05 0.06
C PHE A 38 -0.24 -15.91 1.28
N LYS A 39 -1.20 -16.20 2.16
CA LYS A 39 -0.98 -17.10 3.32
C LYS A 39 -0.89 -18.56 2.91
N ASP A 40 -1.61 -18.95 1.87
CA ASP A 40 -1.78 -20.35 1.46
C ASP A 40 -0.92 -20.73 0.24
N CYS A 41 -0.33 -19.77 -0.47
CA CYS A 41 0.47 -19.98 -1.68
C CYS A 41 1.90 -19.43 -1.53
N ALA A 42 2.86 -20.34 -1.29
CA ALA A 42 4.28 -19.99 -1.14
C ALA A 42 4.85 -19.26 -2.36
N HIS A 43 4.41 -19.62 -3.58
CA HIS A 43 4.89 -18.99 -4.80
C HIS A 43 4.45 -17.53 -4.91
N CYS A 44 3.18 -17.24 -4.62
CA CYS A 44 2.67 -15.87 -4.61
C CYS A 44 3.24 -15.03 -3.46
N SER A 45 3.52 -15.64 -2.31
CA SER A 45 4.25 -14.95 -1.22
C SER A 45 5.66 -14.56 -1.67
N ALA A 46 6.40 -15.48 -2.29
CA ALA A 46 7.75 -15.20 -2.79
C ALA A 46 7.74 -14.10 -3.86
N ILE A 47 6.74 -14.09 -4.74
CA ILE A 47 6.57 -13.03 -5.74
C ILE A 47 6.26 -11.68 -5.06
N LEU A 48 5.36 -11.65 -4.07
CA LEU A 48 5.06 -10.44 -3.29
C LEU A 48 6.30 -9.86 -2.62
N ASP A 49 7.09 -10.71 -1.97
CA ASP A 49 8.32 -10.28 -1.30
C ASP A 49 9.40 -9.84 -2.30
N GLY A 50 9.52 -10.53 -3.43
CA GLY A 50 10.38 -10.14 -4.54
C GLY A 50 10.04 -8.76 -5.09
N THR A 51 8.75 -8.49 -5.35
CA THR A 51 8.29 -7.18 -5.84
C THR A 51 8.60 -6.07 -4.83
N ARG A 52 8.37 -6.30 -3.52
CA ARG A 52 8.75 -5.34 -2.47
C ARG A 52 10.25 -5.06 -2.44
N ASN A 53 11.07 -6.11 -2.58
CA ASN A 53 12.52 -5.95 -2.63
C ASN A 53 12.96 -5.13 -3.84
N VAL A 54 12.39 -5.36 -5.02
CA VAL A 54 12.68 -4.56 -6.21
C VAL A 54 12.31 -3.09 -6.00
N VAL A 55 11.13 -2.80 -5.46
CA VAL A 55 10.71 -1.42 -5.13
C VAL A 55 11.70 -0.76 -4.18
N LYS A 56 12.14 -1.47 -3.14
CA LYS A 56 13.13 -0.98 -2.19
C LYS A 56 14.49 -0.70 -2.86
N LEU A 57 15.01 -1.64 -3.64
CA LEU A 57 16.30 -1.49 -4.33
C LEU A 57 16.32 -0.29 -5.30
N ILE A 58 15.23 -0.09 -6.04
CA ILE A 58 15.10 1.04 -6.97
C ILE A 58 14.92 2.37 -6.20
N GLY A 59 14.15 2.36 -5.11
CA GLY A 59 13.94 3.54 -4.25
C GLY A 59 15.23 3.98 -3.54
N ASP A 60 15.97 3.03 -2.97
CA ASP A 60 17.22 3.29 -2.24
C ASP A 60 18.32 3.84 -3.18
N GLY A 61 18.35 3.40 -4.44
CA GLY A 61 19.34 3.84 -5.44
C GLY A 61 19.14 5.26 -5.99
N LYS A 62 18.02 5.92 -5.69
CA LYS A 62 17.65 7.25 -6.21
C LYS A 62 16.90 8.11 -5.19
N ALA A 63 17.38 8.15 -3.95
CA ALA A 63 17.00 9.24 -3.06
C ALA A 63 17.57 10.54 -3.64
N PHE A 64 16.78 11.26 -4.43
CA PHE A 64 17.11 12.64 -4.77
C PHE A 64 17.14 13.42 -3.45
N GLU A 65 18.27 14.04 -3.13
CA GLU A 65 18.31 14.97 -2.01
C GLU A 65 17.24 16.05 -2.26
N ILE A 66 16.23 16.11 -1.38
CA ILE A 66 15.25 17.17 -1.43
C ILE A 66 16.00 18.46 -1.10
N PRO A 67 16.01 19.47 -1.98
CA PRO A 67 16.69 20.72 -1.68
C PRO A 67 16.19 21.29 -0.36
N ALA A 68 17.09 21.68 0.54
CA ALA A 68 16.75 22.17 1.87
C ALA A 68 15.62 23.23 1.92
N PRO A 69 15.52 24.18 0.98
CA PRO A 69 14.41 25.15 0.99
C PRO A 69 13.03 24.51 0.79
N VAL A 70 12.96 23.40 0.04
CA VAL A 70 11.70 22.69 -0.24
C VAL A 70 11.26 21.90 0.99
N SER A 71 12.16 21.16 1.63
CA SER A 71 11.86 20.41 2.85
C SER A 71 11.48 21.35 4.00
N GLN A 72 12.19 22.47 4.17
CA GLN A 72 11.85 23.48 5.19
C GLN A 72 10.44 24.06 5.01
N ARG A 73 10.07 24.46 3.78
CA ARG A 73 8.72 24.97 3.49
C ARG A 73 7.64 23.92 3.74
N PHE A 74 7.94 22.65 3.45
CA PHE A 74 7.05 21.54 3.75
C PHE A 74 6.81 21.39 5.25
N TYR A 75 7.88 21.30 6.06
CA TYR A 75 7.76 21.15 7.51
C TYR A 75 7.04 22.34 8.17
N VAL A 76 7.34 23.58 7.75
CA VAL A 76 6.63 24.77 8.26
C VAL A 76 5.13 24.67 8.04
N LYS A 77 4.68 24.28 6.84
CA LYS A 77 3.25 24.11 6.55
C LYS A 77 2.63 22.94 7.31
N LEU A 78 3.37 21.84 7.46
CA LEU A 78 2.90 20.67 8.19
C LEU A 78 2.67 21.02 9.66
N ASP A 79 3.62 21.69 10.30
CA ASP A 79 3.50 22.12 11.70
C ASP A 79 2.32 23.08 11.90
N GLN A 80 2.11 24.03 10.98
CA GLN A 80 0.94 24.91 11.01
C GLN A 80 -0.38 24.13 10.94
N HIS A 81 -0.46 23.11 10.08
CA HIS A 81 -1.64 22.25 9.96
C HIS A 81 -1.87 21.38 11.19
N LEU A 82 -0.82 20.86 11.81
CA LEU A 82 -0.91 20.05 13.02
C LEU A 82 -1.26 20.90 14.26
N ALA A 83 -0.79 22.15 14.31
CA ALA A 83 -1.11 23.10 15.38
C ALA A 83 -2.50 23.75 15.22
N ALA A 84 -3.08 23.76 14.02
CA ALA A 84 -4.38 24.35 13.77
C ALA A 84 -5.50 23.54 14.49
N PRO A 85 -6.45 24.20 15.17
CA PRO A 85 -7.61 23.54 15.75
C PRO A 85 -8.40 22.82 14.65
N ARG A 86 -8.77 21.55 14.87
CA ARG A 86 -9.61 20.82 13.90
C ARG A 86 -10.89 21.62 13.64
N PRO A 87 -11.23 21.92 12.38
CA PRO A 87 -12.45 22.65 12.09
C PRO A 87 -13.64 21.86 12.63
N LYS A 88 -14.43 22.47 13.52
CA LYS A 88 -15.70 21.88 13.98
C LYS A 88 -16.54 21.62 12.74
N LYS A 89 -16.90 20.34 12.49
CA LYS A 89 -17.92 19.97 11.50
C LYS A 89 -19.14 20.86 11.76
N ARG A 90 -19.43 21.81 10.85
CA ARG A 90 -20.70 22.54 10.85
C ARG A 90 -21.77 21.51 10.53
N GLY A 91 -22.42 21.01 11.58
CA GLY A 91 -23.62 20.19 11.46
C GLY A 91 -24.66 20.95 10.64
N ARG A 92 -25.26 20.24 9.69
CA ARG A 92 -26.52 20.61 9.08
C ARG A 92 -27.64 19.97 9.90
#